data_AF-A0A8T2WRF5-F1
#
_entry.id   AF-A0A8T2WRF5-F1
#
_cell.length_a   1.000
_cell.length_b   1.000
_cell.length_c   1.000
_cell.angle_alpha   90.00
_cell.angle_beta   90.00
_cell.angle_gamma   90.00
#
_symmetry.space_group_name_H-M   'P 1'
#
loop_
_entity.id
_entity.type
_entity.pdbx_description
1 polymer ?
#
loop_
_entity_poly.entity_id
_entity_poly.type
_entity_poly.pdbx_seq_one_letter_code
_entity_poly.pdbx_strand_id
1 'polypeptide(L)'
;MFITVEGFNRTGIPSSLWSLMEPHARIDHASGIAVLAIVILVLSNVASNVPTVLLLGAKVAACAAAISPSKEKKAWLILAWVSTVAGNLSLLGSAANIIVCEQSLRAQPSYNITFWSHLKFGVPSTLIVTTIGLALVYCYDV
;
A
#
# COMPACT_ATOMS: atom_id res chain seq x y z
N MET A 1 -12.49 -6.07 11.68
CA MET A 1 -11.66 -5.84 10.48
C MET A 1 -12.01 -6.81 9.36
N PHE A 2 -12.05 -8.13 9.56
CA PHE A 2 -12.55 -9.06 8.52
C PHE A 2 -14.01 -8.81 8.10
N ILE A 3 -14.91 -8.51 9.05
CA ILE A 3 -16.31 -8.16 8.76
C ILE A 3 -16.42 -6.85 7.95
N THR A 4 -15.56 -5.87 8.23
CA THR A 4 -15.56 -4.59 7.49
C THR A 4 -14.98 -4.74 6.09
N VAL A 5 -13.98 -5.62 5.90
CA VAL A 5 -13.45 -5.98 4.58
C VAL A 5 -14.50 -6.73 3.76
N GLU A 6 -15.19 -7.70 4.35
CA GLU A 6 -16.28 -8.43 3.72
C GLU A 6 -17.45 -7.49 3.36
N GLY A 7 -17.85 -6.61 4.29
CA GLY A 7 -18.86 -5.58 4.04
C GLY A 7 -18.47 -4.64 2.89
N PHE A 8 -17.21 -4.20 2.84
CA PHE A 8 -16.71 -3.36 1.76
C PHE A 8 -16.64 -4.11 0.42
N ASN A 9 -16.25 -5.39 0.41
CA ASN A 9 -16.32 -6.24 -0.78
C ASN A 9 -17.74 -6.37 -1.33
N ARG A 10 -18.74 -6.50 -0.47
CA ARG A 10 -20.16 -6.57 -0.87
C ARG A 10 -20.69 -5.27 -1.51
N THR A 11 -20.05 -4.12 -1.26
CA THR A 11 -20.47 -2.86 -1.91
C THR A 11 -20.14 -2.82 -3.41
N GLY A 12 -19.28 -3.71 -3.90
CA GLY A 12 -18.80 -3.68 -5.29
C GLY A 12 -17.74 -2.60 -5.58
N ILE A 13 -17.58 -1.61 -4.68
CA ILE A 13 -16.61 -0.50 -4.83
C ILE A 13 -15.19 -1.00 -5.14
N PRO A 14 -14.63 -2.00 -4.43
CA PRO A 14 -13.28 -2.52 -4.74
C PRO A 14 -13.18 -3.07 -6.16
N SER A 15 -14.22 -3.75 -6.64
CA SER A 15 -14.25 -4.32 -7.99
C SER A 15 -14.40 -3.23 -9.05
N SER A 16 -15.22 -2.22 -8.81
CA SER A 16 -15.35 -1.07 -9.72
C SER A 16 -14.04 -0.26 -9.79
N LEU A 17 -13.42 0.03 -8.65
CA LEU A 17 -12.11 0.69 -8.60
C LEU A 17 -11.05 -0.11 -9.37
N TRP A 18 -11.01 -1.43 -9.15
CA TRP A 18 -10.11 -2.31 -9.88
C TRP A 18 -10.35 -2.27 -11.40
N SER A 19 -11.60 -2.38 -11.86
CA SER A 19 -11.91 -2.35 -13.29
C SER A 19 -11.50 -1.04 -13.98
N LEU A 20 -11.52 0.07 -13.25
CA LEU A 20 -11.09 1.38 -13.75
C LEU A 20 -9.56 1.47 -13.86
N MET A 21 -8.84 0.95 -12.86
CA MET A 21 -7.38 1.02 -12.80
C MET A 21 -6.67 -0.06 -13.60
N GLU A 22 -7.25 -1.25 -13.74
CA GLU A 22 -6.64 -2.44 -14.34
C GLU A 22 -5.98 -2.19 -15.70
N PRO A 23 -6.61 -1.46 -16.65
CA PRO A 23 -5.99 -1.16 -17.95
C PRO A 23 -4.67 -0.39 -17.84
N HIS A 24 -4.50 0.38 -16.76
CA HIS A 24 -3.37 1.25 -16.51
C HIS A 24 -2.39 0.67 -15.48
N ALA A 25 -2.75 -0.41 -14.79
CA ALA A 25 -1.99 -0.99 -13.68
C ALA A 25 -1.28 -2.31 -14.07
N ARG A 26 -1.14 -2.59 -15.37
CA ARG A 26 -0.50 -3.81 -15.86
C ARG A 26 1.01 -3.79 -15.55
N ILE A 27 1.51 -4.87 -14.98
CA ILE A 27 2.90 -4.95 -14.48
C ILE A 27 3.93 -5.37 -15.54
N ASP A 28 3.55 -5.34 -16.81
CA ASP A 28 4.43 -5.59 -17.95
C ASP A 28 5.41 -4.43 -18.18
N HIS A 29 5.02 -3.20 -17.82
CA HIS A 29 5.82 -1.99 -17.98
C HIS A 29 5.89 -1.15 -16.70
N ALA A 30 6.92 -0.30 -16.59
CA ALA A 30 7.22 0.47 -15.38
C ALA A 30 6.10 1.46 -14.98
N SER A 31 5.40 2.06 -15.96
CA SER A 31 4.29 2.97 -15.67
C SER A 31 3.12 2.26 -14.99
N GLY A 32 2.83 1.00 -15.35
CA GLY A 32 1.73 0.27 -14.72
C GLY A 32 2.07 -0.22 -13.31
N ILE A 33 3.35 -0.54 -13.05
CA ILE A 33 3.85 -0.76 -11.68
C ILE A 33 3.67 0.52 -10.85
N ALA A 34 3.99 1.69 -11.40
CA ALA A 34 3.82 2.97 -10.71
C ALA A 34 2.35 3.26 -10.39
N VAL A 35 1.43 3.04 -11.34
CA VAL A 35 -0.02 3.19 -11.12
C VAL A 35 -0.50 2.23 -10.02
N LEU A 36 -0.11 0.96 -10.09
CA LEU A 36 -0.45 -0.04 -9.07
C LEU A 36 0.06 0.40 -7.68
N ALA A 37 1.30 0.87 -7.60
CA ALA A 37 1.87 1.33 -6.34
C ALA A 37 1.11 2.54 -5.76
N ILE A 38 0.72 3.50 -6.59
CA ILE A 38 -0.08 4.66 -6.16
C ILE A 38 -1.42 4.19 -5.59
N VAL A 39 -2.11 3.26 -6.26
CA VAL A 39 -3.39 2.75 -5.75
C VAL A 39 -3.21 2.03 -4.41
N ILE A 40 -2.18 1.19 -4.28
CA ILE A 40 -1.91 0.49 -3.02
C ILE A 40 -1.58 1.50 -1.90
N LEU A 41 -0.75 2.52 -2.17
CA LEU A 41 -0.43 3.57 -1.19
C LEU A 41 -1.68 4.27 -0.66
N VAL A 42 -2.58 4.67 -1.57
CA VAL A 42 -3.83 5.34 -1.22
C VAL A 42 -4.75 4.40 -0.46
N LEU A 43 -4.98 3.19 -0.98
CA LEU A 43 -5.91 2.24 -0.38
C LEU A 43 -5.43 1.78 1.01
N SER A 44 -4.12 1.57 1.19
CA SER A 44 -3.54 1.24 2.51
C SER A 44 -3.73 2.36 3.54
N ASN A 45 -3.78 3.63 3.14
CA ASN A 45 -4.02 4.73 4.09
C ASN A 45 -5.52 4.97 4.36
N VAL A 46 -6.41 4.49 3.50
CA VAL A 46 -7.88 4.58 3.70
C VAL A 46 -8.44 3.36 4.42
N ALA A 47 -8.03 2.17 4.00
CA ALA A 47 -8.57 0.89 4.47
C ALA A 47 -7.63 0.15 5.43
N SER A 48 -6.35 0.53 5.55
CA SER A 48 -5.26 -0.24 6.18
C SER A 48 -4.63 -1.31 5.28
N ASN A 49 -3.46 -1.80 5.68
CA ASN A 49 -2.61 -2.70 4.88
C ASN A 49 -3.29 -4.06 4.65
N VAL A 50 -3.72 -4.73 5.72
CA VAL A 50 -4.31 -6.08 5.60
C VAL A 50 -5.59 -6.06 4.75
N PRO A 51 -6.54 -5.13 4.93
CA PRO A 51 -7.67 -4.94 4.00
C PRO A 51 -7.23 -4.76 2.56
N THR A 52 -6.27 -3.88 2.32
CA THR A 52 -5.78 -3.60 0.96
C THR A 52 -5.24 -4.86 0.28
N VAL A 53 -4.49 -5.69 1.00
CA VAL A 53 -3.99 -6.97 0.47
C VAL A 53 -5.14 -7.95 0.19
N LEU A 54 -6.13 -8.05 1.08
CA LEU A 54 -7.30 -8.93 0.88
C LEU A 54 -8.20 -8.46 -0.27
N LEU A 55 -8.30 -7.15 -0.50
CA LEU A 55 -9.13 -6.55 -1.56
C LEU A 55 -8.46 -6.66 -2.94
N LEU A 56 -7.16 -6.40 -3.03
CA LEU A 56 -6.43 -6.31 -4.29
C LEU A 56 -5.71 -7.61 -4.68
N GLY A 57 -5.28 -8.41 -3.71
CA GLY A 57 -4.33 -9.51 -3.92
C GLY A 57 -4.73 -10.48 -5.02
N ALA A 58 -5.93 -11.05 -4.93
CA ALA A 58 -6.41 -12.02 -5.92
C ALA A 58 -6.52 -11.43 -7.33
N LYS A 59 -6.96 -10.17 -7.46
CA LYS A 59 -7.13 -9.50 -8.76
C LYS A 59 -5.78 -9.16 -9.39
N VAL A 60 -4.88 -8.57 -8.60
CA VAL A 60 -3.51 -8.24 -9.02
C VAL A 60 -2.75 -9.50 -9.47
N ALA A 61 -2.84 -10.59 -8.68
CA ALA A 61 -2.20 -11.85 -8.99
C ALA A 61 -2.77 -12.49 -10.27
N ALA A 62 -4.10 -12.53 -10.42
CA ALA A 62 -4.74 -13.09 -11.62
C ALA A 62 -4.35 -12.33 -12.90
N CYS A 63 -4.35 -10.99 -12.87
CA CYS A 63 -3.95 -10.17 -14.01
C CYS A 63 -2.47 -10.37 -14.36
N ALA A 64 -1.61 -10.57 -13.36
CA ALA A 64 -0.18 -10.82 -13.54
C ALA A 64 0.11 -12.25 -14.05
N ALA A 65 -0.61 -13.24 -13.55
CA ALA A 65 -0.48 -14.64 -13.95
C ALA A 65 -0.85 -14.84 -15.43
N ALA A 66 -1.77 -14.03 -15.97
CA ALA A 66 -2.09 -13.99 -17.40
C ALA A 66 -0.90 -13.56 -18.29
N ILE A 67 0.14 -12.95 -17.71
CA ILE A 67 1.37 -12.58 -18.41
C ILE A 67 2.42 -13.70 -18.26
N SER A 68 2.78 -14.05 -17.02
CA SER A 68 3.65 -15.18 -16.71
C SER A 68 3.63 -15.56 -15.21
N PRO A 69 4.07 -16.78 -14.84
CA PRO A 69 4.22 -17.16 -13.43
C PRO A 69 5.23 -16.30 -12.65
N SER A 70 6.29 -15.82 -13.31
CA SER A 70 7.27 -14.92 -12.69
C SER A 70 6.67 -13.53 -12.41
N LYS A 71 5.77 -13.06 -13.28
CA LYS A 71 5.04 -11.81 -13.10
C LYS A 71 4.05 -11.89 -11.94
N GLU A 72 3.36 -13.02 -11.76
CA GLU A 72 2.50 -13.25 -10.59
C GLU A 72 3.26 -13.05 -9.27
N LYS A 73 4.43 -13.69 -9.14
CA LYS A 73 5.28 -13.54 -7.95
C LYS A 73 5.74 -12.09 -7.76
N LYS A 74 6.14 -11.40 -8.83
CA LYS A 74 6.48 -9.96 -8.78
C LYS A 74 5.29 -9.11 -8.32
N ALA A 75 4.08 -9.43 -8.75
CA ALA A 75 2.87 -8.72 -8.35
C ALA A 75 2.62 -8.84 -6.84
N TRP A 76 2.79 -10.04 -6.27
CA TRP A 76 2.72 -10.26 -4.82
C TRP A 76 3.82 -9.52 -4.06
N LEU A 77 5.06 -9.50 -4.58
CA LEU A 77 6.16 -8.73 -3.97
C LEU A 77 5.89 -7.23 -3.98
N ILE A 78 5.41 -6.68 -5.10
CA ILE A 78 5.01 -5.26 -5.19
C ILE A 78 3.91 -4.97 -4.19
N LEU A 79 2.86 -5.80 -4.15
CA LEU A 79 1.74 -5.62 -3.23
C LEU A 79 2.20 -5.66 -1.77
N ALA A 80 3.00 -6.67 -1.39
CA ALA A 80 3.53 -6.81 -0.04
C ALA A 80 4.42 -5.63 0.36
N TRP A 81 5.33 -5.20 -0.52
CA TRP A 81 6.23 -4.10 -0.27
C TRP A 81 5.48 -2.78 -0.10
N VAL A 82 4.70 -2.39 -1.12
CA VAL A 82 4.04 -1.09 -1.16
C VAL A 82 3.00 -0.99 -0.05
N SER A 83 2.21 -2.03 0.19
CA SER A 83 1.21 -2.00 1.27
C SER A 83 1.86 -1.86 2.64
N THR A 84 3.03 -2.47 2.87
CA THR A 84 3.77 -2.32 4.13
C THR A 84 4.29 -0.89 4.32
N VAL A 85 4.99 -0.36 3.31
CA VAL A 85 5.62 0.97 3.39
C VAL A 85 4.57 2.08 3.44
N ALA A 86 3.40 1.88 2.82
CA ALA A 86 2.28 2.82 2.85
C ALA A 86 1.84 3.23 4.26
N GLY A 87 1.99 2.34 5.25
CA GLY A 87 1.60 2.62 6.63
C GLY A 87 2.41 3.74 7.29
N ASN A 88 3.57 4.10 6.73
CA ASN A 88 4.40 5.21 7.22
C ASN A 88 3.96 6.57 6.66
N LEU A 89 3.13 6.60 5.61
CA LEU A 89 2.78 7.82 4.89
C LEU A 89 2.14 8.86 5.81
N SER A 90 1.19 8.42 6.63
CA SER A 90 0.43 9.27 7.54
C SER A 90 0.46 8.72 8.97
N LEU A 91 0.14 9.59 9.94
CA LEU A 91 0.09 9.19 11.35
C LEU A 91 -0.93 8.06 11.59
N LEU A 92 -2.03 8.05 10.82
CA LEU A 92 -3.10 7.04 10.92
C LEU A 92 -2.80 5.77 10.10
N GLY A 93 -1.76 5.78 9.27
CA GLY A 93 -1.45 4.68 8.34
C GLY A 93 -1.06 3.37 9.04
N SER A 94 -0.62 3.44 10.30
CA SER A 94 -0.25 2.26 11.09
C SER A 94 -0.52 2.47 12.58
N ALA A 95 -0.93 1.40 13.25
CA ALA A 95 -1.04 1.37 14.71
C ALA A 95 0.31 1.71 15.39
N ALA A 96 1.44 1.34 14.77
CA ALA A 96 2.76 1.66 15.30
C ALA A 96 3.00 3.17 15.41
N ASN A 97 2.55 3.96 14.43
CA ASN A 97 2.69 5.42 14.45
C ASN A 97 1.91 6.04 15.61
N ILE A 98 0.68 5.55 15.86
CA ILE A 98 -0.16 5.99 16.98
C ILE A 98 0.44 5.60 18.32
N ILE A 99 0.96 4.37 18.44
CA ILE A 99 1.65 3.94 19.65
C ILE A 99 2.83 4.87 19.93
N VAL A 100 3.67 5.15 18.93
CA VAL A 100 4.83 6.05 19.10
C VAL A 100 4.39 7.47 19.48
N CYS A 101 3.35 8.00 18.84
CA CYS A 101 2.78 9.31 19.16
C CYS A 101 2.30 9.40 20.62
N GLU A 102 1.57 8.37 21.08
CA GLU A 102 1.08 8.30 22.46
C GLU A 102 2.24 8.12 23.45
N GLN A 103 3.22 7.27 23.14
CA GLN A 103 4.40 7.10 23.99
C GLN A 103 5.26 8.37 24.06
N SER A 104 5.40 9.11 22.96
CA SER A 104 6.18 10.36 22.97
C SER A 104 5.53 11.42 23.85
N LEU A 105 4.19 11.53 23.81
CA LEU A 105 3.45 12.44 24.66
C LEU A 105 3.56 12.07 26.15
N ARG A 106 3.53 10.77 26.47
CA ARG A 106 3.71 10.27 27.85
C ARG A 106 5.12 10.51 28.37
N ALA A 107 6.14 10.32 27.54
CA ALA A 107 7.54 10.51 27.92
C ALA A 107 7.90 12.00 28.06
N GLN A 108 7.34 12.85 27.20
CA GLN A 108 7.59 14.28 27.21
C GLN A 108 6.32 15.05 26.81
N PRO A 109 5.55 15.58 27.78
CA PRO A 109 4.26 16.23 27.52
C PRO A 109 4.30 17.43 26.57
N SER A 110 5.47 18.07 26.42
CA SER A 110 5.68 19.17 25.45
C SER A 110 5.91 18.69 24.02
N TYR A 111 6.15 17.40 23.80
CA TYR A 111 6.43 16.82 22.48
C TYR A 111 5.21 16.12 21.91
N ASN A 112 4.34 16.90 21.25
CA ASN A 112 3.13 16.40 20.60
C ASN A 112 3.34 16.19 19.09
N ILE A 113 3.34 14.93 18.66
CA ILE A 113 3.42 14.56 17.24
C ILE A 113 2.05 14.77 16.59
N THR A 114 1.86 15.92 15.96
CA THR A 114 0.65 16.20 15.19
C THR A 114 0.64 15.44 13.86
N PHE A 115 -0.54 15.23 13.29
CA PHE A 115 -0.71 14.64 11.96
C PHE A 115 0.17 15.32 10.89
N TRP A 116 0.19 16.65 10.88
CA TRP A 116 1.00 17.44 9.95
C TRP A 116 2.50 17.34 10.21
N SER A 117 2.92 17.25 11.48
CA SER A 117 4.32 17.02 11.83
C SER A 117 4.80 15.67 11.31
N HIS A 118 4.00 14.62 11.49
CA HIS A 118 4.29 13.29 10.96
C HIS A 118 4.39 13.31 9.43
N LEU A 119 3.44 13.95 8.73
CA LEU A 119 3.44 13.99 7.25
C LEU A 119 4.73 14.57 6.66
N LYS A 120 5.37 15.56 7.31
CA LYS A 120 6.64 16.14 6.85
C LYS A 120 7.76 15.10 6.75
N PHE A 121 7.71 14.06 7.58
CA PHE A 121 8.63 12.92 7.51
C PHE A 121 8.03 11.74 6.74
N GLY A 122 6.76 11.43 6.98
CA GLY A 122 6.04 10.29 6.42
C GLY A 122 5.95 10.33 4.91
N VAL A 123 5.62 11.48 4.30
CA VAL A 123 5.51 11.59 2.84
C VAL A 123 6.86 11.38 2.14
N PRO A 124 7.93 12.13 2.47
CA PRO A 124 9.22 11.92 1.79
C PRO A 124 9.79 10.52 2.02
N SER A 125 9.77 10.02 3.26
CA SER A 125 10.33 8.70 3.58
C SER A 125 9.58 7.57 2.86
N THR A 126 8.25 7.61 2.84
CA THR A 126 7.42 6.61 2.16
C THR A 126 7.71 6.59 0.67
N LEU A 127 7.79 7.77 0.02
CA LEU A 127 8.08 7.85 -1.41
C LEU A 127 9.48 7.33 -1.76
N ILE A 128 10.49 7.70 -0.98
CA ILE A 128 11.87 7.25 -1.18
C ILE A 128 11.96 5.73 -1.03
N VAL A 129 11.46 5.18 0.07
CA VAL A 129 11.54 3.73 0.36
C VAL A 129 10.69 2.92 -0.63
N THR A 130 9.52 3.44 -1.02
CA THR A 130 8.70 2.82 -2.08
C THR A 130 9.47 2.77 -3.38
N THR A 131 10.07 3.88 -3.82
CA THR A 131 10.83 3.95 -5.07
C THR A 131 12.01 2.98 -5.08
N ILE A 132 12.79 2.96 -3.99
CA ILE A 132 13.93 2.05 -3.85
C ILE A 132 13.47 0.58 -3.92
N GLY A 133 12.45 0.22 -3.16
CA GLY A 133 11.98 -1.18 -3.17
C GLY A 133 11.34 -1.60 -4.48
N LEU A 134 10.61 -0.71 -5.17
CA LEU A 134 10.11 -0.98 -6.51
C LEU A 134 11.26 -1.20 -7.51
N ALA A 135 12.32 -0.39 -7.43
CA ALA A 135 13.52 -0.59 -8.26
C ALA A 135 14.19 -1.94 -7.97
N LEU A 136 14.30 -2.34 -6.70
CA LEU A 136 14.84 -3.64 -6.32
C LEU A 136 13.98 -4.80 -6.84
N VAL A 137 12.66 -4.75 -6.64
CA VAL A 137 11.73 -5.79 -7.13
C VAL A 137 11.70 -5.85 -8.66
N TYR A 138 11.86 -4.71 -9.33
CA TYR A 138 11.94 -4.65 -10.78
C TYR A 138 13.19 -5.37 -11.32
N CYS A 139 14.36 -5.08 -10.75
CA CYS A 139 15.65 -5.67 -11.11
C CYS A 139 15.83 -7.12 -10.63
N TYR A 140 15.03 -7.58 -9.67
CA TYR A 140 15.09 -8.95 -9.18
C TYR A 140 14.47 -9.91 -10.21
N ASP A 141 15.23 -10.90 -10.67
CA ASP A 141 14.72 -11.97 -11.53
C ASP A 141 14.14 -13.10 -10.68
N VAL A 142 12.89 -13.47 -10.97
CA VAL A 142 12.08 -14.45 -10.22
C VAL A 142 11.73 -15.65 -11.08
#